data_AF-W4FA73-F1
#
_entry.id   AF-W4FA73-F1
#
_cell.length_a   1.000
_cell.length_b   1.000
_cell.length_c   1.000
_cell.angle_alpha   90.00
_cell.angle_beta   90.00
_cell.angle_gamma   90.00
#
_symmetry.space_group_name_H-M   'P 1'
#
loop_
_entity.id
_entity.type
_entity.pdbx_description
1 polymer ?
#
loop_
_entity_poly.entity_id
_entity_poly.type
_entity_poly.pdbx_seq_one_letter_code
_entity_poly.pdbx_strand_id
1 'polypeptide(L)'
;MPATLSTATTTSATCLSPPGVTPARGNLTADQRHVIYDTLLERSSHGKLPYGAMQDLALKYECHWRTISRVWVRGRASLANGNEVAHVASQLKEIEKSIKSVPHFTRQTLRSLAYQSKIPKTTIIRHMSETKRLKAGSSYVKPLLTQDNTKARLDFAMNFVRPSTSGVYFQSL
;
A
#
# COMPACT_ATOMS: atom_id res chain seq x y z
N MET A 1 -17.20 -6.42 -49.10
CA MET A 1 -15.80 -6.64 -48.64
C MET A 1 -15.03 -5.39 -49.04
N PRO A 2 -14.72 -4.47 -48.10
CA PRO A 2 -13.76 -4.72 -47.03
C PRO A 2 -14.24 -4.37 -45.60
N ALA A 3 -13.45 -4.80 -44.62
CA ALA A 3 -13.69 -4.72 -43.18
C ALA A 3 -13.35 -3.35 -42.57
N THR A 4 -14.17 -2.89 -41.63
CA THR A 4 -13.95 -1.71 -40.80
C THR A 4 -13.17 -2.08 -39.54
N LEU A 5 -11.99 -1.48 -39.36
CA LEU A 5 -11.25 -1.51 -38.08
C LEU A 5 -11.63 -0.26 -37.28
N SER A 6 -12.24 -0.48 -36.12
CA SER A 6 -12.58 0.56 -35.13
C SER A 6 -11.40 0.76 -34.18
N THR A 7 -10.79 1.94 -34.19
CA THR A 7 -9.79 2.36 -33.20
C THR A 7 -10.48 3.04 -32.03
N ALA A 8 -10.47 2.41 -30.86
CA ALA A 8 -10.94 3.00 -29.61
C ALA A 8 -9.83 3.88 -29.00
N THR A 9 -10.06 5.19 -28.94
CA THR A 9 -9.23 6.14 -28.20
C THR A 9 -9.61 6.10 -26.72
N THR A 10 -8.72 5.57 -25.88
CA THR A 10 -8.87 5.64 -24.41
C THR A 10 -8.47 7.04 -23.93
N THR A 11 -9.46 7.87 -23.65
CA THR A 11 -9.30 9.16 -22.97
C THR A 11 -8.86 8.93 -21.53
N SER A 12 -7.61 9.26 -21.22
CA SER A 12 -7.09 9.32 -19.84
C SER A 12 -7.73 10.49 -19.10
N ALA A 13 -8.44 10.18 -18.01
CA ALA A 13 -9.04 11.18 -17.13
C ALA A 13 -7.97 11.87 -16.27
N THR A 14 -7.67 13.14 -16.59
CA THR A 14 -6.86 14.04 -15.75
C THR A 14 -7.66 14.45 -14.52
N CYS A 15 -7.20 14.06 -13.33
CA CYS A 15 -7.75 14.53 -12.07
C CYS A 15 -7.31 15.98 -11.80
N LEU A 16 -8.19 16.94 -12.11
CA LEU A 16 -8.05 18.32 -11.68
C LEU A 16 -8.21 18.41 -10.16
N SER A 17 -7.17 18.83 -9.47
CA SER A 17 -7.26 19.23 -8.05
C SER A 17 -7.80 20.67 -7.96
N PRO A 18 -8.60 21.00 -6.93
CA PRO A 18 -9.23 22.32 -6.80
C PRO A 18 -8.21 23.44 -6.54
N PRO A 19 -8.42 24.64 -7.10
CA PRO A 19 -7.55 25.80 -6.87
C PRO A 19 -7.84 26.43 -5.51
N GLY A 20 -6.81 26.63 -4.68
CA GLY A 20 -6.93 27.51 -3.50
C GLY A 20 -6.30 27.06 -2.18
N VAL A 21 -5.33 26.15 -2.18
CA VAL A 21 -4.51 25.88 -0.98
C VAL A 21 -3.05 26.06 -1.36
N THR A 22 -2.43 27.18 -0.98
CA THR A 22 -0.97 27.32 -0.99
C THR A 22 -0.38 26.35 0.04
N PRO A 23 0.40 25.34 -0.36
CA PRO A 23 0.90 24.36 0.59
C PRO A 23 2.05 24.96 1.40
N ALA A 24 1.82 25.21 2.68
CA ALA A 24 2.90 25.43 3.65
C ALA A 24 3.92 24.29 3.55
N ARG A 25 5.12 24.52 2.96
CA ARG A 25 6.26 23.59 2.80
C ARG A 25 5.87 22.11 2.96
N GLY A 26 4.92 21.66 2.15
CA GLY A 26 4.25 20.38 2.33
C GLY A 26 5.14 19.24 1.87
N ASN A 27 5.12 18.11 2.57
CA ASN A 27 5.74 16.90 2.05
C ASN A 27 5.05 16.52 0.72
N LEU A 28 5.85 16.22 -0.32
CA LEU A 28 5.31 15.76 -1.61
C LEU A 28 4.34 14.58 -1.40
N THR A 29 3.20 14.61 -2.06
CA THR A 29 2.25 13.48 -2.08
C THR A 29 2.85 12.31 -2.86
N ALA A 30 2.27 11.11 -2.71
CA ALA A 30 2.75 9.95 -3.46
C ALA A 30 2.64 10.18 -4.98
N ASP A 31 1.52 10.77 -5.42
CA ASP A 31 1.24 11.00 -6.83
C ASP A 31 2.16 12.08 -7.41
N GLN A 32 2.41 13.16 -6.65
CA GLN A 32 3.42 14.15 -7.02
C GLN A 32 4.81 13.53 -7.21
N ARG A 33 5.21 12.60 -6.33
CA ARG A 33 6.50 11.90 -6.45
C ARG A 33 6.58 11.02 -7.70
N HIS A 34 5.48 10.36 -8.09
CA HIS A 34 5.41 9.60 -9.34
C HIS A 34 5.53 10.51 -10.55
N VAL A 35 4.74 11.58 -10.63
CA VAL A 35 4.80 12.55 -11.73
C VAL A 35 6.20 13.19 -11.85
N ILE A 36 6.84 13.53 -10.72
CA ILE A 36 8.22 14.04 -10.72
C ILE A 36 9.19 13.00 -11.29
N TYR A 37 9.04 11.73 -10.92
CA TYR A 37 9.91 10.68 -11.43
C TYR A 37 9.72 10.46 -12.94
N ASP A 38 8.47 10.38 -13.40
CA ASP A 38 8.13 10.16 -14.81
C ASP A 38 8.63 11.32 -15.68
N THR A 39 8.43 12.57 -15.24
CA THR A 39 8.95 13.76 -15.95
C THR A 39 10.47 13.82 -15.98
N LEU A 40 11.16 13.35 -14.95
CA LEU A 40 12.62 13.21 -14.97
C LEU A 40 13.06 12.10 -15.92
N LEU A 41 12.30 11.00 -16.00
CA LEU A 41 12.59 9.88 -16.88
C LEU A 41 12.47 10.29 -18.35
N GLU A 42 11.40 11.00 -18.71
CA GLU A 42 11.19 11.58 -20.05
C GLU A 42 12.29 12.55 -20.45
N ARG A 43 12.80 13.35 -19.50
CA ARG A 43 13.89 14.30 -19.73
C ARG A 43 15.28 13.65 -19.74
N SER A 44 15.40 12.40 -19.28
CA SER A 44 16.69 11.74 -19.16
C SER A 44 17.10 11.08 -20.49
N SER A 45 18.31 11.32 -20.93
CA SER A 45 18.91 10.65 -22.08
C SER A 45 20.02 9.73 -21.60
N HIS A 46 19.94 8.44 -21.95
CA HIS A 46 20.90 7.41 -21.53
C HIS A 46 21.14 7.36 -19.99
N GLY A 47 20.10 7.62 -19.19
CA GLY A 47 20.20 7.62 -17.73
C GLY A 47 20.91 8.85 -17.13
N LYS A 48 21.22 9.87 -17.94
CA LYS A 48 21.74 11.16 -17.50
C LYS A 48 20.65 12.22 -17.58
N LEU A 49 20.57 13.04 -16.54
CA LEU A 49 19.64 14.17 -16.48
C LEU A 49 20.32 15.44 -17.00
N PRO A 50 19.61 16.29 -17.75
CA PRO A 50 20.14 17.58 -18.15
C PRO A 50 20.38 18.46 -16.92
N TYR A 51 21.36 19.37 -17.05
CA TYR A 51 21.65 20.35 -16.00
C TYR A 51 20.40 21.16 -15.67
N GLY A 52 20.18 21.46 -14.38
CA GLY A 52 19.02 22.23 -13.93
C GLY A 52 17.70 21.46 -13.85
N ALA A 53 17.56 20.27 -14.46
CA ALA A 53 16.27 19.56 -14.51
C ALA A 53 15.63 19.31 -13.13
N MET A 54 16.45 19.01 -12.12
CA MET A 54 15.97 18.84 -10.75
C MET A 54 15.62 20.17 -10.08
N GLN A 55 16.31 21.26 -10.42
CA GLN A 55 16.01 22.61 -9.91
C GLN A 55 14.73 23.17 -10.53
N ASP A 56 14.48 22.90 -11.80
CA ASP A 56 13.23 23.31 -12.48
C ASP A 56 12.01 22.69 -11.82
N LEU A 57 12.08 21.38 -11.54
CA LEU A 57 11.01 20.69 -10.81
C LEU A 57 10.93 21.17 -9.35
N ALA A 58 12.06 21.58 -8.74
CA ALA A 58 12.09 22.09 -7.38
C ALA A 58 11.31 23.39 -7.27
N LEU A 59 11.50 24.28 -8.23
CA LEU A 59 10.74 25.51 -8.37
C LEU A 59 9.27 25.22 -8.62
N LYS A 60 8.95 24.30 -9.54
CA LYS A 60 7.56 23.94 -9.88
C LYS A 60 6.75 23.38 -8.71
N TYR A 61 7.38 22.54 -7.87
CA TYR A 61 6.73 21.89 -6.73
C TYR A 61 7.02 22.58 -5.39
N GLU A 62 7.60 23.79 -5.41
CA GLU A 62 7.94 24.59 -4.24
C GLU A 62 8.68 23.80 -3.14
N CYS A 63 9.61 22.95 -3.55
CA CYS A 63 10.37 22.09 -2.65
C CYS A 63 11.87 22.25 -2.84
N HIS A 64 12.66 21.79 -1.87
CA HIS A 64 14.11 21.82 -2.01
C HIS A 64 14.57 20.78 -3.05
N TRP A 65 15.51 21.12 -3.93
CA TRP A 65 15.99 20.25 -5.02
C TRP A 65 16.47 18.86 -4.54
N ARG A 66 17.06 18.78 -3.33
CA ARG A 66 17.43 17.50 -2.70
C ARG A 66 16.24 16.54 -2.52
N THR A 67 15.03 17.04 -2.34
CA THR A 67 13.82 16.21 -2.26
C THR A 67 13.55 15.50 -3.58
N ILE A 68 13.70 16.21 -4.70
CA ILE A 68 13.58 15.66 -6.05
C ILE A 68 14.74 14.71 -6.37
N SER A 69 15.96 15.06 -5.95
CA SER A 69 17.11 14.16 -6.07
C SER A 69 16.87 12.83 -5.35
N ARG A 70 16.30 12.86 -4.14
CA ARG A 70 15.91 11.64 -3.39
C ARG A 70 14.83 10.83 -4.12
N VAL A 71 13.85 11.49 -4.72
CA VAL A 71 12.83 10.86 -5.58
C VAL A 71 13.49 10.11 -6.74
N TRP A 72 14.40 10.78 -7.47
CA TRP A 72 15.12 10.18 -8.59
C TRP A 72 15.95 8.96 -8.18
N VAL A 73 16.77 9.10 -7.13
CA VAL A 73 17.61 8.01 -6.61
C VAL A 73 16.75 6.83 -6.16
N ARG A 74 15.66 7.08 -5.44
CA ARG A 74 14.75 6.03 -4.98
C ARG A 74 14.08 5.30 -6.14
N GLY A 75 13.57 6.04 -7.13
CA GLY A 75 12.95 5.44 -8.32
C GLY A 75 13.93 4.52 -9.05
N ARG A 76 15.16 4.97 -9.31
CA ARG A 76 16.19 4.11 -9.93
C ARG A 76 16.57 2.90 -9.09
N ALA A 77 16.73 3.06 -7.78
CA ALA A 77 17.03 1.94 -6.88
C ALA A 77 15.91 0.88 -6.90
N SER A 78 14.65 1.32 -7.02
CA SER A 78 13.50 0.40 -7.17
C SER A 78 13.60 -0.43 -8.45
N LEU A 79 13.92 0.18 -9.60
CA LEU A 79 14.10 -0.58 -10.85
C LEU A 79 15.32 -1.52 -10.77
N ALA A 80 16.42 -1.07 -10.16
CA ALA A 80 17.61 -1.91 -9.99
C ALA A 80 17.34 -3.16 -9.12
N ASN A 81 16.40 -3.07 -8.19
CA ASN A 81 15.96 -4.20 -7.36
C ASN A 81 14.94 -5.12 -8.07
N GLY A 82 14.65 -4.90 -9.36
CA GLY A 82 13.78 -5.75 -10.17
C GLY A 82 12.28 -5.42 -10.10
N ASN A 83 11.88 -4.26 -9.57
CA ASN A 83 10.48 -3.85 -9.60
C ASN A 83 10.11 -3.30 -10.98
N GLU A 84 8.99 -3.76 -11.55
CA GLU A 84 8.44 -3.29 -12.84
C GLU A 84 8.08 -1.79 -12.83
N VAL A 85 7.75 -1.24 -11.65
CA VAL A 85 7.34 0.16 -11.47
C VAL A 85 8.25 0.83 -10.43
N ALA A 86 8.67 2.06 -10.70
CA ALA A 86 9.45 2.87 -9.78
C ALA A 86 8.67 3.13 -8.47
N HIS A 87 9.11 2.54 -7.37
CA HIS A 87 8.50 2.77 -6.05
C HIS A 87 9.03 4.06 -5.42
N VAL A 88 8.38 5.19 -5.75
CA VAL A 88 8.77 6.53 -5.25
C VAL A 88 8.01 6.92 -3.97
N ALA A 89 7.08 6.08 -3.51
CA ALA A 89 6.28 6.37 -2.33
C ALA A 89 7.13 6.52 -1.05
N SER A 90 6.62 7.28 -0.09
CA SER A 90 7.19 7.34 1.25
C SER A 90 7.03 5.97 1.93
N GLN A 91 8.06 5.57 2.68
CA GLN A 91 8.13 4.30 3.42
C GLN A 91 6.92 4.05 4.36
N LEU A 92 6.18 5.11 4.72
CA LEU A 92 4.96 5.01 5.53
C LEU A 92 3.88 4.12 4.90
N LYS A 93 3.64 4.18 3.58
CA LYS A 93 2.65 3.32 2.91
C LYS A 93 3.11 1.86 2.87
N GLU A 94 4.43 1.63 2.89
CA GLU A 94 5.06 0.31 2.86
C GLU A 94 4.92 -0.40 4.22
N ILE A 95 5.00 0.37 5.32
CA ILE A 95 4.77 -0.13 6.68
C ILE A 95 3.33 -0.64 6.85
N GLU A 96 2.32 0.08 6.33
CA GLU A 96 0.93 -0.40 6.44
C GLU A 96 0.69 -1.67 5.64
N LYS A 97 1.24 -1.76 4.42
CA LYS A 97 1.09 -2.93 3.55
C LYS A 97 1.73 -4.17 4.17
N SER A 98 2.96 -4.05 4.67
CA SER A 98 3.69 -5.14 5.34
C SER A 98 3.00 -5.58 6.64
N ILE A 99 2.44 -4.65 7.44
CA ILE A 99 1.65 -5.03 8.61
C ILE A 99 0.36 -5.76 8.19
N LYS A 100 -0.27 -5.35 7.09
CA LYS A 100 -1.50 -5.96 6.57
C LYS A 100 -1.29 -7.30 5.87
N SER A 101 -0.09 -7.65 5.42
CA SER A 101 0.20 -8.96 4.84
C SER A 101 0.41 -10.05 5.91
N VAL A 102 0.84 -9.68 7.12
CA VAL A 102 1.04 -10.63 8.23
C VAL A 102 -0.30 -11.26 8.65
N PRO A 103 -0.45 -12.58 8.83
CA PRO A 103 -1.72 -13.16 9.27
C PRO A 103 -2.24 -12.59 10.59
N HIS A 104 -3.56 -12.45 10.76
CA HIS A 104 -4.14 -11.75 11.93
C HIS A 104 -3.72 -12.39 13.27
N PHE A 105 -3.66 -13.71 13.34
CA PHE A 105 -3.31 -14.44 14.56
C PHE A 105 -1.88 -14.17 15.06
N THR A 106 -0.95 -13.77 14.19
CA THR A 106 0.42 -13.41 14.59
C THR A 106 0.59 -11.92 14.90
N ARG A 107 -0.45 -11.09 14.75
CA ARG A 107 -0.41 -9.65 15.05
C ARG A 107 -0.69 -9.31 16.52
N GLN A 108 -0.82 -10.31 17.40
CA GLN A 108 -1.27 -10.10 18.77
C GLN A 108 -0.30 -9.27 19.61
N THR A 109 1.00 -9.57 19.53
CA THR A 109 2.03 -8.81 20.24
C THR A 109 2.87 -8.03 19.26
N LEU A 110 3.27 -6.83 19.69
CA LEU A 110 4.13 -5.99 18.87
C LEU A 110 5.51 -6.61 18.60
N ARG A 111 5.97 -7.52 19.49
CA ARG A 111 7.17 -8.32 19.28
C ARG A 111 6.99 -9.33 18.14
N SER A 112 5.91 -10.10 18.17
CA SER A 112 5.59 -11.04 17.09
C SER A 112 5.44 -10.28 15.78
N LEU A 113 4.60 -9.25 15.77
CA LEU A 113 4.36 -8.40 14.60
C LEU A 113 5.67 -7.92 13.97
N ALA A 114 6.59 -7.38 14.77
CA ALA A 114 7.90 -6.90 14.29
C ALA A 114 8.73 -8.01 13.63
N TYR A 115 8.73 -9.21 14.21
CA TYR A 115 9.45 -10.36 13.67
C TYR A 115 8.87 -10.84 12.34
N GLN A 116 7.53 -10.87 12.20
CA GLN A 116 6.86 -11.30 10.97
C GLN A 116 6.89 -10.22 9.88
N SER A 117 6.69 -8.94 10.22
CA SER A 117 6.71 -7.84 9.24
C SER A 117 8.12 -7.40 8.83
N LYS A 118 9.16 -7.88 9.54
CA LYS A 118 10.56 -7.45 9.40
C LYS A 118 10.77 -5.95 9.64
N ILE A 119 9.88 -5.32 10.41
CA ILE A 119 9.95 -3.91 10.78
C ILE A 119 10.25 -3.81 12.27
N PRO A 120 11.24 -3.01 12.70
CA PRO A 120 11.54 -2.86 14.10
C PRO A 120 10.36 -2.27 14.88
N LYS A 121 10.15 -2.77 16.10
CA LYS A 121 9.07 -2.41 17.02
C LYS A 121 8.89 -0.88 17.16
N THR A 122 9.98 -0.14 17.30
CA THR A 122 9.98 1.32 17.49
C THR A 122 9.36 2.05 16.30
N THR A 123 9.69 1.63 15.07
CA THR A 123 9.12 2.19 13.84
C THR A 123 7.63 1.93 13.75
N ILE A 124 7.16 0.75 14.16
CA ILE A 124 5.73 0.45 14.16
C ILE A 124 4.98 1.34 15.15
N ILE A 125 5.49 1.52 16.37
CA ILE A 125 4.88 2.42 17.38
C ILE A 125 4.77 3.84 16.85
N ARG A 126 5.88 4.36 16.32
CA ARG A 126 5.94 5.71 15.77
C ARG A 126 4.96 5.90 14.61
N HIS A 127 4.91 4.93 13.69
CA HIS A 127 3.96 4.94 12.58
C HIS A 127 2.50 4.92 13.06
N MET A 128 2.18 4.08 14.06
CA MET A 128 0.85 4.02 14.67
C MET A 128 0.47 5.36 15.33
N SER A 129 1.41 6.04 16.01
CA SER A 129 1.13 7.34 16.65
C SER A 129 0.97 8.49 15.65
N GLU A 130 1.79 8.52 14.60
CA GLU A 130 1.78 9.58 13.58
C GLU A 130 0.54 9.43 12.66
N THR A 131 0.27 8.21 12.20
CA THR A 131 -0.70 7.97 11.12
C THR A 131 -2.09 7.62 11.64
N LYS A 132 -2.20 7.05 12.86
CA LYS A 132 -3.46 6.65 13.53
C LYS A 132 -4.42 5.75 12.71
N ARG A 133 -3.96 5.17 11.59
CA ARG A 133 -4.72 4.24 10.73
C ARG A 133 -4.69 2.79 11.22
N LEU A 134 -3.70 2.44 12.04
CA LEU A 134 -3.57 1.14 12.68
C LEU A 134 -3.73 1.33 14.19
N LYS A 135 -4.63 0.56 14.80
CA LYS A 135 -4.87 0.59 16.24
C LYS A 135 -4.93 -0.84 16.78
N ALA A 136 -4.48 -1.03 18.02
CA ALA A 136 -4.68 -2.28 18.72
C ALA A 136 -6.19 -2.50 18.94
N GLY A 137 -6.71 -3.63 18.47
CA GLY A 137 -8.07 -4.06 18.71
C GLY A 137 -8.09 -5.14 19.79
N SER A 138 -8.91 -4.95 20.81
CA SER A 138 -9.28 -6.01 21.74
C SER A 138 -10.71 -6.44 21.44
N SER A 139 -10.93 -7.69 21.08
CA SER A 139 -12.27 -8.27 21.01
C SER A 139 -12.61 -8.90 22.34
N TYR A 140 -13.71 -8.48 22.95
CA TYR A 140 -14.24 -9.15 24.14
C TYR A 140 -15.38 -10.07 23.71
N VAL A 141 -15.16 -11.39 23.77
CA VAL A 141 -16.20 -12.37 23.44
C VAL A 141 -17.13 -12.50 24.65
N LYS A 142 -18.32 -11.92 24.57
CA LYS A 142 -19.47 -12.23 25.45
C LYS A 142 -20.46 -13.04 24.63
N PRO A 143 -20.99 -14.17 25.11
CA PRO A 143 -20.74 -14.87 26.37
C PRO A 143 -19.41 -15.66 26.38
N LEU A 144 -18.92 -16.01 27.58
CA LEU A 144 -17.76 -16.89 27.76
C LEU A 144 -18.00 -18.20 27.03
N LEU A 145 -16.98 -18.70 26.33
CA LEU A 145 -17.06 -19.95 25.59
C LEU A 145 -17.02 -21.13 26.58
N THR A 146 -18.15 -21.42 27.22
CA THR A 146 -18.36 -22.65 27.99
C THR A 146 -18.51 -23.85 27.06
N GLN A 147 -18.39 -25.08 27.56
CA GLN A 147 -18.61 -26.27 26.73
C GLN A 147 -20.02 -26.25 26.11
N ASP A 148 -21.04 -25.86 26.87
CA ASP A 148 -22.42 -25.76 26.38
C ASP A 148 -22.56 -24.72 25.25
N ASN A 149 -21.97 -23.54 25.43
CA ASN A 149 -21.97 -22.49 24.41
C ASN A 149 -21.17 -22.90 23.16
N THR A 150 -20.12 -23.71 23.34
CA THR A 150 -19.34 -24.27 22.22
C THR A 150 -20.20 -25.23 21.41
N LYS A 151 -20.90 -26.15 22.09
CA LYS A 151 -21.78 -27.12 21.45
C LYS A 151 -22.92 -26.44 20.70
N ALA A 152 -23.62 -25.50 21.34
CA ALA A 152 -24.69 -24.74 20.71
C ALA A 152 -24.22 -23.96 19.47
N ARG A 153 -23.01 -23.40 19.49
CA ARG A 153 -22.41 -22.72 18.33
C ARG A 153 -22.06 -23.69 17.21
N LEU A 154 -21.54 -24.86 17.55
CA LEU A 154 -21.24 -25.93 16.59
C LEU A 154 -22.52 -26.43 15.92
N ASP A 155 -23.56 -26.72 16.71
CA ASP A 155 -24.86 -27.17 16.21
C ASP A 155 -25.48 -26.10 15.29
N PHE A 156 -25.43 -24.82 15.67
CA PHE A 156 -25.87 -23.72 14.83
C PHE A 156 -25.08 -23.63 13.51
N ALA A 157 -23.75 -23.77 13.56
CA ALA A 157 -22.92 -23.76 12.36
C ALA A 157 -23.20 -24.97 11.45
N MET A 158 -23.47 -26.14 12.04
CA MET A 158 -23.76 -27.38 11.32
C MET A 158 -25.03 -27.29 10.48
N ASN A 159 -26.03 -26.53 10.91
CA ASN A 159 -27.26 -26.28 10.15
C ASN A 159 -27.03 -25.59 8.79
N PHE A 160 -25.91 -24.88 8.61
CA PHE A 160 -25.57 -24.24 7.33
C PHE A 160 -24.80 -25.16 6.38
N VAL A 161 -24.29 -26.30 6.88
CA VAL A 161 -23.53 -27.26 6.08
C VAL A 161 -24.50 -28.25 5.43
N ARG A 162 -24.48 -28.34 4.10
CA ARG A 162 -25.25 -29.36 3.38
C ARG A 162 -24.46 -30.68 3.38
N PRO A 163 -25.09 -31.82 3.63
CA PRO A 163 -24.41 -33.11 3.55
C PRO A 163 -23.94 -33.38 2.11
N SER A 164 -22.78 -34.04 2.00
CA SER A 164 -22.32 -34.62 0.73
C SER A 164 -23.32 -35.66 0.22
N THR A 165 -23.23 -36.03 -1.06
CA THR A 165 -24.02 -37.11 -1.67
C THR A 165 -23.90 -38.44 -0.91
N SER A 166 -22.81 -38.64 -0.17
CA SER A 166 -22.56 -39.80 0.71
C SER A 166 -23.04 -39.61 2.16
N GLY A 167 -23.75 -38.53 2.49
CA GLY A 167 -24.26 -38.25 3.84
C GLY A 167 -23.22 -37.74 4.85
N VAL A 168 -21.94 -37.70 4.48
CA VAL A 168 -20.86 -37.15 5.31
C VAL A 168 -20.71 -35.64 5.10
N TYR A 169 -20.57 -34.91 6.18
CA TYR A 169 -20.40 -33.45 6.17
C TYR A 169 -18.95 -33.00 5.94
N PHE A 170 -17.99 -33.84 6.30
CA PHE A 170 -16.56 -33.58 6.12
C PHE A 170 -15.94 -34.83 5.48
N GLN A 171 -15.33 -34.68 4.30
CA GLN A 171 -14.44 -35.70 3.77
C GLN A 171 -13.15 -35.67 4.59
N SER A 172 -12.76 -36.79 5.19
CA SER A 172 -11.42 -36.90 5.78
C SER A 172 -10.39 -36.76 4.66
N LEU A 173 -9.44 -35.85 4.85
CA LEU A 173 -8.24 -35.75 4.02
C LEU A 173 -7.34 -36.98 4.21
#